data_AF-A0A4R7SRR2-F1
#
_entry.id   AF-A0A4R7SRR2-F1
#
_cell.length_a   1.000
_cell.length_b   1.000
_cell.length_c   1.000
_cell.angle_alpha   90.00
_cell.angle_beta   90.00
_cell.angle_gamma   90.00
#
_symmetry.space_group_name_H-M   'P 1'
#
loop_
_entity.id
_entity.type
_entity.pdbx_description
1 polymer ?
#
loop_
_entity_poly.entity_id
_entity_poly.type
_entity_poly.pdbx_seq_one_letter_code
_entity_poly.pdbx_strand_id
1 'polypeptide(L)'
;MNTAPLPLLRDFSDRLSPMLVKELRHGLRTRAFTSLLTSFQVCMILITGSGVLGIPQEVISNIFWTVALVALLLALPLRGFGTLSGEVQGGTMDMLTLTSISSFRIVYGKWSALFSQTLLLSISLLPYMVARYHFGGVEIVREALALAAAVLASAIVSAAYVAFSSQRSLVLRLFLTAGILLALVPVTVFIFVMINDTGGDRVLVEFLTLSKLEQAGLLLGIPFLSAYAVFTFLALGASRIAPVSENHSTWKRLIHLVMLMLLMLAGFALSFHPDNSATIWAYFPSAVLTLLVGVDVLTEPMPRFPSVIQRLQSGGLPPAMGRFLYPGWASAVNYYILLGVMNLCILLVLWEKHSMHDFGEFIVMMSIVLASALVPVAIRLNKTNLFANWCVVHIVLGVIGILLTMFRGLSRAGEVGFLGVFTPVTGVFGSMNNYQHEDEILLATFAFSLCWLATAVVLARKESAVYQSLETEARLLSAPNPAAES
;
A
#
# COMPACT_ATOMS: atom_id res chain seq x y z
N MET A 1 -47.14 34.90 -8.30
CA MET A 1 -46.35 33.70 -8.63
C MET A 1 -44.88 34.07 -8.59
N ASN A 2 -44.19 33.75 -7.50
CA ASN A 2 -42.75 33.98 -7.36
C ASN A 2 -42.01 32.84 -8.08
N THR A 3 -41.53 33.09 -9.29
CA THR A 3 -40.57 32.23 -9.96
C THR A 3 -39.20 32.46 -9.33
N ALA A 4 -38.94 31.80 -8.20
CA ALA A 4 -37.58 31.66 -7.71
C ALA A 4 -36.74 31.07 -8.84
N PRO A 5 -35.65 31.72 -9.29
CA PRO A 5 -34.77 31.12 -10.27
C PRO A 5 -34.20 29.85 -9.64
N LEU A 6 -34.39 28.72 -10.32
CA LEU A 6 -33.73 27.45 -9.96
C LEU A 6 -32.26 27.76 -9.66
N PRO A 7 -31.72 27.38 -8.48
CA PRO A 7 -30.32 27.61 -8.18
C PRO A 7 -29.50 26.96 -9.29
N LEU A 8 -28.82 27.80 -10.07
CA LEU A 8 -27.89 27.36 -11.09
C LEU A 8 -26.94 26.36 -10.42
N LEU A 9 -26.93 25.12 -10.91
CA LEU A 9 -25.97 24.04 -10.61
C LEU A 9 -24.53 24.43 -11.02
N ARG A 10 -24.08 25.64 -10.70
CA ARG A 10 -22.75 26.17 -11.01
C ARG A 10 -21.75 25.98 -9.87
N ASP A 11 -22.23 25.88 -8.64
CA ASP A 11 -21.39 25.62 -7.48
C ASP A 11 -21.50 24.15 -7.06
N PHE A 12 -20.33 23.52 -6.93
CA PHE A 12 -20.23 22.21 -6.30
C PHE A 12 -20.68 22.33 -4.84
N SER A 13 -21.31 21.28 -4.31
CA SER A 13 -21.72 21.26 -2.91
C SER A 13 -20.51 21.54 -2.00
N ASP A 14 -20.70 22.38 -0.97
CA ASP A 14 -19.71 22.68 0.08
C ASP A 14 -19.16 21.44 0.80
N ARG A 15 -19.80 20.28 0.61
CA ARG A 15 -19.38 18.98 1.12
C ARG A 15 -18.15 18.41 0.40
N LEU A 16 -17.91 18.79 -0.86
CA LEU A 16 -16.73 18.34 -1.61
C LEU A 16 -15.52 19.17 -1.19
N SER A 17 -14.34 18.54 -1.10
CA SER A 17 -13.14 19.30 -0.77
C SER A 17 -12.85 20.33 -1.88
N PRO A 18 -12.52 21.58 -1.53
CA PRO A 18 -12.23 22.60 -2.54
C PRO A 18 -11.04 22.19 -3.43
N MET A 19 -10.12 21.39 -2.87
CA MET A 19 -9.02 20.80 -3.62
C MET A 19 -9.50 19.80 -4.68
N LEU A 20 -10.43 18.89 -4.35
CA LEU A 20 -11.02 17.96 -5.32
C LEU A 20 -11.69 18.71 -6.47
N VAL A 21 -12.49 19.74 -6.16
CA VAL A 21 -13.19 20.52 -7.19
C VAL A 21 -12.20 21.22 -8.13
N LYS A 22 -11.15 21.83 -7.57
CA LYS A 22 -10.07 22.45 -8.33
C LYS A 22 -9.39 21.44 -9.27
N GLU A 23 -8.95 20.30 -8.72
CA GLU A 23 -8.22 19.28 -9.45
C GLU A 23 -9.07 18.57 -10.50
N LEU A 24 -10.35 18.31 -10.22
CA LEU A 24 -11.28 17.71 -11.17
C LEU A 24 -11.55 18.66 -12.35
N ARG A 25 -11.83 19.95 -12.05
CA ARG A 25 -12.05 20.96 -13.10
C ARG A 25 -10.80 21.15 -13.95
N HIS A 26 -9.61 21.17 -13.33
CA HIS A 26 -8.36 21.28 -14.06
C HIS A 26 -8.10 20.02 -14.90
N GLY A 27 -8.19 18.84 -14.30
CA GLY A 27 -7.93 17.56 -14.95
C GLY A 27 -8.82 17.28 -16.16
N LEU A 28 -10.12 17.55 -16.07
CA LEU A 28 -11.06 17.35 -17.20
C LEU A 28 -10.87 18.35 -18.35
N ARG A 29 -10.30 19.53 -18.07
CA ARG A 29 -10.00 20.56 -19.10
C ARG A 29 -8.64 20.36 -19.76
N THR A 30 -7.80 19.45 -19.28
CA THR A 30 -6.49 19.19 -19.90
C THR A 30 -6.64 18.45 -21.22
N ARG A 31 -5.93 18.91 -22.26
CA ARG A 31 -5.86 18.23 -23.57
C ARG A 31 -5.38 16.78 -23.46
N ALA A 32 -4.50 16.49 -22.50
CA ALA A 32 -4.00 15.15 -22.25
C ALA A 32 -5.12 14.17 -21.86
N PHE A 33 -6.04 14.58 -20.99
CA PHE A 33 -7.18 13.73 -20.62
C PHE A 33 -8.12 13.51 -21.81
N THR A 34 -8.49 14.57 -22.52
CA THR A 34 -9.37 14.46 -23.69
C THR A 34 -8.75 13.59 -24.78
N SER A 35 -7.46 13.76 -25.07
CA SER A 35 -6.75 12.95 -26.07
C SER A 35 -6.69 11.48 -25.68
N LEU A 36 -6.36 11.17 -24.41
CA LEU A 36 -6.33 9.81 -23.90
C LEU A 36 -7.72 9.16 -23.97
N LEU A 37 -8.76 9.85 -23.51
CA LEU A 37 -10.13 9.33 -23.52
C LEU A 37 -10.62 9.10 -24.96
N THR A 38 -10.44 10.06 -25.86
CA THR A 38 -10.86 9.91 -27.27
C THR A 38 -10.09 8.80 -27.97
N SER A 39 -8.76 8.74 -27.82
CA SER A 39 -7.94 7.67 -28.39
C SER A 39 -8.38 6.29 -27.88
N PHE A 40 -8.67 6.19 -26.58
CA PHE A 40 -9.17 4.98 -25.96
C PHE A 40 -10.52 4.55 -26.54
N GLN A 41 -11.49 5.46 -26.67
CA GLN A 41 -12.79 5.16 -27.28
C GLN A 41 -12.66 4.69 -28.73
N VAL A 42 -11.85 5.39 -29.54
CA VAL A 42 -11.62 5.00 -30.94
C VAL A 42 -11.01 3.60 -31.01
N CYS A 43 -10.03 3.29 -30.16
CA CYS A 43 -9.44 1.96 -30.09
C CYS A 43 -10.47 0.89 -29.71
N MET A 44 -11.32 1.16 -28.71
CA MET A 44 -12.37 0.23 -28.27
C MET A 44 -13.43 -0.04 -29.35
N ILE A 45 -13.82 1.00 -30.12
CA ILE A 45 -14.72 0.86 -31.26
C ILE A 45 -14.09 -0.04 -32.34
N LEU A 46 -12.82 0.18 -32.69
CA LEU A 46 -12.13 -0.62 -33.71
C LEU A 46 -11.97 -2.08 -33.28
N ILE A 47 -11.59 -2.33 -32.02
CA ILE A 47 -11.45 -3.69 -31.48
C ILE A 47 -12.81 -4.40 -31.49
N THR A 48 -13.85 -3.76 -30.98
CA THR A 48 -15.19 -4.37 -30.93
C THR A 48 -15.77 -4.58 -32.33
N GLY A 49 -15.55 -3.63 -33.25
CA GLY A 49 -15.98 -3.73 -34.65
C GLY A 49 -15.27 -4.84 -35.42
N SER A 50 -14.05 -5.22 -35.02
CA SER A 50 -13.32 -6.32 -35.65
C SER A 50 -14.00 -7.70 -35.46
N GLY A 51 -14.89 -7.84 -34.47
CA GLY A 51 -15.74 -9.01 -34.30
C GLY A 51 -16.70 -9.24 -35.48
N VAL A 52 -17.14 -8.17 -36.14
CA VAL A 52 -17.98 -8.25 -37.35
C VAL A 52 -17.19 -8.80 -38.55
N LEU A 53 -15.87 -8.59 -38.55
CA LEU A 53 -14.97 -9.08 -39.61
C LEU A 53 -14.60 -10.56 -39.45
N GLY A 54 -15.14 -11.26 -38.44
CA GLY A 54 -14.92 -12.69 -38.22
C GLY A 54 -13.62 -13.04 -37.48
N ILE A 55 -12.98 -12.07 -36.80
CA ILE A 55 -11.82 -12.37 -35.95
C ILE A 55 -12.27 -13.23 -34.74
N PRO A 56 -11.49 -14.26 -34.33
CA PRO A 56 -11.83 -15.08 -33.16
C PRO A 56 -12.03 -14.25 -31.89
N GLN A 57 -13.10 -14.53 -31.14
CA GLN A 57 -13.49 -13.76 -29.94
C GLN A 57 -12.43 -13.81 -28.83
N GLU A 58 -11.66 -14.89 -28.72
CA GLU A 58 -10.55 -15.01 -27.77
C GLU A 58 -9.45 -13.96 -28.02
N VAL A 59 -9.10 -13.75 -29.30
CA VAL A 59 -8.10 -12.76 -29.70
C VAL A 59 -8.62 -11.35 -29.42
N ILE A 60 -9.89 -11.09 -29.75
CA ILE A 60 -10.55 -9.81 -29.46
C ILE A 60 -10.56 -9.55 -27.95
N SER A 61 -10.89 -10.56 -27.14
CA SER A 61 -10.92 -10.46 -25.68
C SER A 61 -9.57 -10.09 -25.09
N ASN A 62 -8.51 -10.78 -25.51
CA ASN A 62 -7.17 -10.52 -25.04
C ASN A 62 -6.67 -9.13 -25.43
N ILE A 63 -6.92 -8.68 -26.68
CA ILE A 63 -6.55 -7.33 -27.12
C ILE A 63 -7.37 -6.26 -26.37
N PHE A 64 -8.68 -6.46 -26.24
CA PHE A 64 -9.57 -5.57 -25.49
C PHE A 64 -9.07 -5.35 -24.06
N TRP A 65 -8.81 -6.44 -23.33
CA TRP A 65 -8.35 -6.35 -21.95
C TRP A 65 -6.94 -5.83 -21.82
N THR A 66 -6.05 -6.13 -22.77
CA THR A 66 -4.71 -5.51 -22.80
C THR A 66 -4.82 -4.00 -22.88
N VAL A 67 -5.61 -3.46 -23.81
CA VAL A 67 -5.78 -2.01 -23.97
C VAL A 67 -6.49 -1.40 -22.75
N ALA A 68 -7.52 -2.07 -22.22
CA ALA A 68 -8.22 -1.63 -21.02
C ALA A 68 -7.30 -1.56 -19.79
N LEU A 69 -6.50 -2.60 -19.54
CA LEU A 69 -5.57 -2.66 -18.41
C LEU A 69 -4.44 -1.64 -18.57
N VAL A 70 -3.89 -1.45 -19.77
CA VAL A 70 -2.90 -0.40 -20.02
C VAL A 70 -3.49 0.98 -19.75
N ALA A 71 -4.72 1.27 -20.16
CA ALA A 71 -5.35 2.56 -19.89
C ALA A 71 -5.63 2.77 -18.39
N LEU A 72 -6.19 1.76 -17.71
CA LEU A 72 -6.64 1.83 -16.32
C LEU A 72 -5.50 1.74 -15.30
N LEU A 73 -4.52 0.86 -15.52
CA LEU A 73 -3.46 0.57 -14.54
C LEU A 73 -2.16 1.33 -14.82
N LEU A 74 -1.92 1.74 -16.08
CA LEU A 74 -0.70 2.44 -16.46
C LEU A 74 -0.96 3.90 -16.81
N ALA A 75 -1.74 4.17 -17.86
CA ALA A 75 -1.83 5.52 -18.44
C ALA A 75 -2.46 6.56 -17.50
N LEU A 76 -3.57 6.21 -16.82
CA LEU A 76 -4.23 7.12 -15.89
C LEU A 76 -3.45 7.31 -14.58
N PRO A 77 -3.00 6.24 -13.88
CA PRO A 77 -2.28 6.42 -12.62
C PRO A 77 -0.93 7.13 -12.78
N LEU A 78 -0.24 6.97 -13.92
CA LEU A 78 1.02 7.66 -14.21
C LEU A 78 0.89 9.18 -14.16
N ARG A 79 -0.30 9.74 -14.39
CA ARG A 79 -0.54 11.19 -14.23
C ARG A 79 -0.33 11.66 -12.80
N GLY A 80 -0.40 10.76 -11.82
CA GLY A 80 -0.08 11.01 -10.41
C GLY A 80 1.41 11.28 -10.14
N PHE A 81 2.32 10.79 -10.98
CA PHE A 81 3.78 10.78 -10.77
C PHE A 81 4.42 12.16 -10.54
N GLY A 82 3.84 13.21 -11.14
CA GLY A 82 4.35 14.59 -11.04
C GLY A 82 3.51 15.52 -10.17
N THR A 83 2.41 15.04 -9.59
CA THR A 83 1.36 15.94 -9.05
C THR A 83 1.80 16.74 -7.83
N LEU A 84 2.49 16.12 -6.86
CA LEU A 84 2.99 16.83 -5.67
C LEU A 84 4.32 17.52 -5.92
N SER A 85 5.23 16.87 -6.65
CA SER A 85 6.53 17.46 -6.96
C SER A 85 6.43 18.72 -7.81
N GLY A 86 5.45 18.78 -8.73
CA GLY A 86 5.21 19.97 -9.55
C GLY A 86 4.79 21.17 -8.70
N GLU A 87 4.00 20.95 -7.64
CA GLU A 87 3.60 22.01 -6.72
C GLU A 87 4.73 22.45 -5.77
N VAL A 88 5.56 21.50 -5.34
CA VAL A 88 6.75 21.81 -4.54
C VAL A 88 7.76 22.61 -5.36
N GLN A 89 7.99 22.23 -6.63
CA GLN A 89 8.88 22.98 -7.53
C GLN A 89 8.28 24.33 -7.95
N GLY A 90 6.95 24.41 -8.09
CA GLY A 90 6.24 25.64 -8.42
C GLY A 90 6.01 26.58 -7.24
N GLY A 91 6.58 26.32 -6.04
CA GLY A 91 6.44 27.16 -4.84
C GLY A 91 5.01 27.30 -4.30
N THR A 92 4.05 26.57 -4.87
CA THR A 92 2.64 26.66 -4.48
C THR A 92 2.35 25.88 -3.20
N MET A 93 3.19 24.88 -2.89
CA MET A 93 3.06 24.10 -1.67
C MET A 93 3.17 24.97 -0.41
N ASP A 94 4.12 25.90 -0.38
CA ASP A 94 4.30 26.80 0.77
C ASP A 94 3.08 27.70 0.98
N MET A 95 2.48 28.19 -0.11
CA MET A 95 1.21 28.93 -0.06
C MET A 95 0.06 28.07 0.48
N LEU A 96 -0.02 26.80 0.08
CA LEU A 96 -1.04 25.89 0.59
C LEU A 96 -0.83 25.57 2.08
N THR A 97 0.42 25.48 2.55
CA THR A 97 0.71 25.26 3.98
C THR A 97 0.37 26.45 4.87
N LEU A 98 0.27 27.66 4.31
CA LEU A 98 -0.23 28.85 5.03
C LEU A 98 -1.76 28.85 5.16
N THR A 99 -2.47 27.97 4.45
CA THR A 99 -3.92 27.82 4.59
C THR A 99 -4.26 26.82 5.70
N SER A 100 -5.48 26.89 6.25
CA SER A 100 -5.97 25.99 7.30
C SER A 100 -6.32 24.57 6.81
N ILE A 101 -5.90 24.18 5.60
CA ILE A 101 -6.21 22.88 5.00
C ILE A 101 -5.16 21.84 5.45
N SER A 102 -5.62 20.76 6.08
CA SER A 102 -4.73 19.66 6.49
C SER A 102 -4.04 18.99 5.29
N SER A 103 -2.80 18.57 5.48
CA SER A 103 -2.02 17.92 4.41
C SER A 103 -2.68 16.66 3.87
N PHE A 104 -3.38 15.90 4.72
CA PHE A 104 -4.14 14.74 4.29
C PHE A 104 -5.28 15.11 3.33
N ARG A 105 -6.00 16.22 3.59
CA ARG A 105 -7.10 16.68 2.73
C ARG A 105 -6.60 17.13 1.34
N ILE A 106 -5.37 17.67 1.27
CA ILE A 106 -4.71 18.03 0.01
C ILE A 106 -4.44 16.77 -0.82
N VAL A 107 -3.76 15.78 -0.23
CA VAL A 107 -3.36 14.53 -0.90
C VAL A 107 -4.60 13.73 -1.32
N TYR A 108 -5.60 13.60 -0.44
CA TYR A 108 -6.88 12.93 -0.74
C TYR A 108 -7.63 13.62 -1.88
N GLY A 109 -7.66 14.95 -1.94
CA GLY A 109 -8.29 15.71 -3.02
C GLY A 109 -7.67 15.43 -4.39
N LYS A 110 -6.34 15.30 -4.45
CA LYS A 110 -5.61 14.95 -5.69
C LYS A 110 -5.90 13.52 -6.14
N TRP A 111 -5.78 12.57 -5.22
CA TRP A 111 -6.08 11.17 -5.53
C TRP A 111 -7.52 10.98 -5.99
N SER A 112 -8.50 11.55 -5.27
CA SER A 112 -9.92 11.40 -5.63
C SER A 112 -10.25 12.01 -6.99
N ALA A 113 -9.57 13.09 -7.41
CA ALA A 113 -9.72 13.64 -8.76
C ALA A 113 -9.18 12.69 -9.85
N LEU A 114 -8.02 12.06 -9.62
CA LEU A 114 -7.44 11.05 -10.54
C LEU A 114 -8.29 9.78 -10.58
N PHE A 115 -8.76 9.31 -9.43
CA PHE A 115 -9.62 8.14 -9.33
C PHE A 115 -10.97 8.38 -10.01
N SER A 116 -11.56 9.56 -9.88
CA SER A 116 -12.79 9.93 -10.60
C SER A 116 -12.63 9.85 -12.12
N GLN A 117 -11.47 10.24 -12.65
CA GLN A 117 -11.17 10.10 -14.09
C GLN A 117 -11.05 8.63 -14.51
N THR A 118 -10.52 7.78 -13.64
CA THR A 118 -10.49 6.32 -13.84
C THR A 118 -11.89 5.73 -13.84
N LEU A 119 -12.76 6.16 -12.92
CA LEU A 119 -14.16 5.74 -12.90
C LEU A 119 -14.90 6.16 -14.17
N LEU A 120 -14.68 7.38 -14.67
CA LEU A 120 -15.27 7.83 -15.94
C LEU A 120 -14.85 6.94 -17.11
N LEU A 121 -13.55 6.59 -17.21
CA LEU A 121 -13.05 5.69 -18.24
C LEU A 121 -13.61 4.26 -18.07
N SER A 122 -13.75 3.78 -16.83
CA SER A 122 -14.31 2.46 -16.53
C SER A 122 -15.79 2.37 -16.89
N ILE A 123 -16.58 3.39 -16.59
CA ILE A 123 -18.00 3.46 -16.98
C ILE A 123 -18.12 3.47 -18.51
N SER A 124 -17.20 4.16 -19.20
CA SER A 124 -17.19 4.19 -20.66
C SER A 124 -16.86 2.85 -21.32
N LEU A 125 -16.32 1.87 -20.58
CA LEU A 125 -16.08 0.50 -21.08
C LEU A 125 -17.36 -0.35 -21.14
N LEU A 126 -18.37 -0.04 -20.32
CA LEU A 126 -19.58 -0.87 -20.18
C LEU A 126 -20.33 -1.12 -21.50
N PRO A 127 -20.52 -0.14 -22.40
CA PRO A 127 -21.20 -0.39 -23.68
C PRO A 127 -20.48 -1.42 -24.56
N TYR A 128 -19.14 -1.43 -24.54
CA TYR A 128 -18.34 -2.38 -25.31
C TYR A 128 -18.39 -3.79 -24.72
N MET A 129 -18.43 -3.90 -23.39
CA MET A 129 -18.62 -5.19 -22.71
C MET A 129 -19.98 -5.81 -23.07
N VAL A 130 -21.05 -5.01 -23.11
CA VAL A 130 -22.39 -5.47 -23.54
C VAL A 130 -22.38 -5.89 -25.01
N ALA A 131 -21.71 -5.13 -25.89
CA ALA A 131 -21.59 -5.51 -27.30
C ALA A 131 -20.84 -6.85 -27.48
N ARG A 132 -19.73 -7.05 -26.75
CA ARG A 132 -18.97 -8.32 -26.78
C ARG A 132 -19.78 -9.50 -26.25
N TYR A 133 -20.59 -9.29 -25.22
CA TYR A 133 -21.54 -10.31 -24.73
C TYR A 133 -22.50 -10.77 -25.83
N HIS A 134 -23.04 -9.85 -26.63
CA HIS A 134 -23.96 -10.19 -27.71
C HIS A 134 -23.30 -11.00 -28.85
N PHE A 135 -22.00 -10.83 -29.08
CA PHE A 135 -21.24 -11.64 -30.05
C PHE A 135 -20.96 -13.08 -29.58
N GLY A 136 -21.39 -13.46 -28.37
CA GLY A 136 -21.51 -14.85 -27.94
C GLY A 136 -20.22 -15.52 -27.46
N GLY A 137 -19.22 -14.73 -27.05
CA GLY A 137 -17.91 -15.25 -26.65
C GLY A 137 -17.43 -14.90 -25.24
N VAL A 138 -18.26 -14.23 -24.41
CA VAL A 138 -17.83 -13.76 -23.08
C VAL A 138 -18.94 -13.81 -22.04
N GLU A 139 -18.56 -14.08 -20.80
CA GLU A 139 -19.45 -14.05 -19.63
C GLU A 139 -19.44 -12.64 -19.01
N ILE A 140 -20.62 -11.98 -18.95
CA ILE A 140 -20.72 -10.58 -18.50
C ILE A 140 -20.33 -10.39 -17.03
N VAL A 141 -20.62 -11.38 -16.16
CA VAL A 141 -20.31 -11.28 -14.73
C VAL A 141 -18.82 -11.36 -14.49
N ARG A 142 -18.14 -12.30 -15.14
CA ARG A 142 -16.68 -12.44 -15.12
C ARG A 142 -15.99 -11.18 -15.61
N GLU A 143 -16.45 -10.62 -16.73
CA GLU A 143 -15.93 -9.36 -17.26
C GLU A 143 -16.19 -8.18 -16.29
N ALA A 144 -17.35 -8.12 -15.64
CA ALA A 144 -17.67 -7.09 -14.65
C ALA A 144 -16.79 -7.19 -13.39
N LEU A 145 -16.53 -8.41 -12.90
CA LEU A 145 -15.59 -8.66 -11.80
C LEU A 145 -14.15 -8.28 -12.19
N ALA A 146 -13.74 -8.54 -13.43
CA ALA A 146 -12.42 -8.17 -13.94
C ALA A 146 -12.27 -6.65 -13.94
N LEU A 147 -13.32 -5.95 -14.37
CA LEU A 147 -13.35 -4.49 -14.39
C LEU A 147 -13.32 -3.94 -12.96
N ALA A 148 -14.08 -4.52 -12.02
CA ALA A 148 -14.05 -4.13 -10.63
C ALA A 148 -12.66 -4.32 -10.00
N ALA A 149 -12.01 -5.45 -10.25
CA ALA A 149 -10.64 -5.72 -9.80
C ALA A 149 -9.64 -4.72 -10.41
N ALA A 150 -9.75 -4.41 -11.71
CA ALA A 150 -8.92 -3.42 -12.37
C ALA A 150 -9.12 -1.99 -11.80
N VAL A 151 -10.36 -1.61 -11.47
CA VAL A 151 -10.68 -0.33 -10.84
C VAL A 151 -10.08 -0.24 -9.43
N LEU A 152 -10.22 -1.28 -8.62
CA LEU A 152 -9.64 -1.34 -7.27
C LEU A 152 -8.10 -1.29 -7.33
N ALA A 153 -7.49 -2.05 -8.24
CA ALA A 153 -6.05 -2.00 -8.47
C ALA A 153 -5.59 -0.61 -8.90
N SER A 154 -6.30 0.04 -9.84
CA SER A 154 -6.02 1.41 -10.28
C SER A 154 -6.16 2.42 -9.13
N ALA A 155 -7.11 2.24 -8.22
CA ALA A 155 -7.26 3.06 -7.02
C ALA A 155 -6.01 3.02 -6.14
N ILE A 156 -5.48 1.81 -5.88
CA ILE A 156 -4.28 1.60 -5.07
C ILE A 156 -3.04 2.17 -5.78
N VAL A 157 -2.89 1.88 -7.07
CA VAL A 157 -1.75 2.30 -7.89
C VAL A 157 -1.70 3.82 -8.02
N SER A 158 -2.83 4.47 -8.27
CA SER A 158 -2.91 5.93 -8.31
C SER A 158 -2.60 6.56 -6.95
N ALA A 159 -3.03 5.96 -5.83
CA ALA A 159 -2.66 6.39 -4.49
C ALA A 159 -1.14 6.28 -4.25
N ALA A 160 -0.53 5.17 -4.68
CA ALA A 160 0.91 4.96 -4.59
C ALA A 160 1.71 5.96 -5.43
N TYR A 161 1.28 6.25 -6.68
CA TYR A 161 1.91 7.28 -7.51
C TYR A 161 1.83 8.68 -6.89
N VAL A 162 0.65 9.04 -6.35
CA VAL A 162 0.49 10.31 -5.63
C VAL A 162 1.42 10.33 -4.42
N ALA A 163 1.46 9.28 -3.61
CA ALA A 163 2.33 9.20 -2.43
C ALA A 163 3.82 9.37 -2.80
N PHE A 164 4.32 8.63 -3.80
CA PHE A 164 5.72 8.69 -4.19
C PHE A 164 6.09 9.98 -4.93
N SER A 165 5.11 10.69 -5.49
CA SER A 165 5.34 12.01 -6.08
C SER A 165 5.80 13.07 -5.06
N SER A 166 5.60 12.83 -3.75
CA SER A 166 6.11 13.72 -2.70
C SER A 166 7.63 13.67 -2.56
N GLN A 167 8.30 12.67 -3.16
CA GLN A 167 9.73 12.49 -3.01
C GLN A 167 10.53 13.47 -3.88
N ARG A 168 11.52 14.14 -3.25
CA ARG A 168 12.35 15.15 -3.93
C ARG A 168 13.30 14.57 -4.99
N SER A 169 13.87 13.39 -4.76
CA SER A 169 14.79 12.73 -5.70
C SER A 169 14.05 12.11 -6.89
N LEU A 170 14.41 12.51 -8.11
CA LEU A 170 13.88 11.94 -9.35
C LEU A 170 14.25 10.45 -9.49
N VAL A 171 15.50 10.10 -9.20
CA VAL A 171 16.00 8.71 -9.31
C VAL A 171 15.20 7.78 -8.40
N LEU A 172 14.97 8.20 -7.14
CA LEU A 172 14.18 7.39 -6.22
C LEU A 172 12.73 7.25 -6.71
N ARG A 173 12.17 8.31 -7.29
CA ARG A 173 10.80 8.27 -7.82
C ARG A 173 10.67 7.32 -9.00
N LEU A 174 11.60 7.37 -9.96
CA LEU A 174 11.63 6.42 -11.08
C LEU A 174 11.76 4.97 -10.60
N PHE A 175 12.62 4.73 -9.60
CA PHE A 175 12.76 3.40 -9.02
C PHE A 175 11.46 2.92 -8.36
N LEU A 176 10.83 3.75 -7.54
CA LEU A 176 9.55 3.42 -6.91
C LEU A 176 8.44 3.17 -7.94
N THR A 177 8.43 3.92 -9.03
CA THR A 177 7.54 3.67 -10.17
C THR A 177 7.82 2.33 -10.83
N ALA A 178 9.08 1.97 -11.08
CA ALA A 178 9.42 0.64 -11.58
C ALA A 178 8.96 -0.46 -10.61
N GLY A 179 9.08 -0.24 -9.30
CA GLY A 179 8.54 -1.14 -8.28
C GLY A 179 7.02 -1.32 -8.35
N ILE A 180 6.26 -0.23 -8.57
CA ILE A 180 4.81 -0.30 -8.80
C ILE A 180 4.49 -1.09 -10.06
N LEU A 181 5.23 -0.87 -11.16
CA LEU A 181 5.03 -1.62 -12.41
C LEU A 181 5.27 -3.12 -12.23
N LEU A 182 6.28 -3.49 -11.44
CA LEU A 182 6.52 -4.89 -11.08
C LEU A 182 5.39 -5.47 -10.22
N ALA A 183 4.91 -4.70 -9.24
CA ALA A 183 3.79 -5.10 -8.38
C ALA A 183 2.46 -5.23 -9.13
N LEU A 184 2.33 -4.60 -10.31
CA LEU A 184 1.16 -4.73 -11.18
C LEU A 184 1.11 -6.05 -11.95
N VAL A 185 2.25 -6.69 -12.21
CA VAL A 185 2.34 -7.96 -12.98
C VAL A 185 1.43 -9.06 -12.39
N PRO A 186 1.47 -9.40 -11.09
CA PRO A 186 0.57 -10.43 -10.55
C PRO A 186 -0.90 -10.05 -10.67
N VAL A 187 -1.24 -8.77 -10.58
CA VAL A 187 -2.62 -8.29 -10.72
C VAL A 187 -3.12 -8.42 -12.16
N THR A 188 -2.29 -8.05 -13.15
CA THR A 188 -2.66 -8.20 -14.56
C THR A 188 -2.76 -9.67 -14.94
N VAL A 189 -1.83 -10.52 -14.48
CA VAL A 189 -1.88 -11.97 -14.68
C VAL A 189 -3.15 -12.55 -14.06
N PHE A 190 -3.49 -12.18 -12.83
CA PHE A 190 -4.73 -12.63 -12.17
C PHE A 190 -5.96 -12.26 -13.00
N ILE A 191 -6.06 -11.02 -13.48
CA ILE A 191 -7.18 -10.58 -14.33
C ILE A 191 -7.23 -11.39 -15.64
N PHE A 192 -6.09 -11.58 -16.31
CA PHE A 192 -6.03 -12.38 -17.55
C PHE A 192 -6.40 -13.84 -17.35
N VAL A 193 -5.94 -14.47 -16.27
CA VAL A 193 -6.33 -15.85 -15.90
C VAL A 193 -7.85 -15.90 -15.68
N MET A 194 -8.40 -14.91 -14.98
CA MET A 194 -9.83 -14.87 -14.71
C MET A 194 -10.67 -14.71 -16.00
N ILE A 195 -10.18 -13.94 -16.98
CA ILE A 195 -10.88 -13.70 -18.26
C ILE A 195 -10.76 -14.89 -19.22
N ASN A 196 -9.60 -15.53 -19.29
CA ASN A 196 -9.33 -16.63 -20.23
C ASN A 196 -9.72 -18.00 -19.70
N ASP A 197 -10.09 -18.10 -18.43
CA ASP A 197 -10.56 -19.34 -17.86
C ASP A 197 -11.84 -19.80 -18.57
N THR A 198 -11.73 -20.98 -19.20
CA THR A 198 -12.66 -21.54 -20.18
C THR A 198 -13.81 -22.33 -19.55
N GLY A 199 -13.86 -22.40 -18.21
CA GLY A 199 -14.99 -22.94 -17.47
C GLY A 199 -16.21 -22.03 -17.61
N GLY A 200 -17.01 -22.18 -18.67
CA GLY A 200 -18.19 -21.35 -18.93
C GLY A 200 -19.19 -21.28 -17.77
N ASP A 201 -19.96 -20.18 -17.66
CA ASP A 201 -21.07 -19.86 -16.70
C ASP A 201 -20.90 -20.28 -15.22
N ARG A 202 -19.69 -20.67 -14.82
CA ARG A 202 -19.41 -21.26 -13.51
C ARG A 202 -19.08 -20.25 -12.46
N VAL A 203 -18.70 -19.01 -12.79
CA VAL A 203 -18.26 -18.03 -11.76
C VAL A 203 -19.39 -17.71 -10.79
N LEU A 204 -20.61 -17.49 -11.30
CA LEU A 204 -21.78 -17.25 -10.45
C LEU A 204 -22.12 -18.48 -9.60
N VAL A 205 -22.06 -19.68 -10.19
CA VAL A 205 -22.36 -20.93 -9.49
C VAL A 205 -21.32 -21.19 -8.41
N GLU A 206 -20.03 -21.07 -8.73
CA GLU A 206 -18.91 -21.19 -7.80
C GLU A 206 -19.04 -20.19 -6.66
N PHE A 207 -19.32 -18.91 -6.97
CA PHE A 207 -19.56 -17.89 -5.95
C PHE A 207 -20.73 -18.25 -5.03
N LEU A 208 -21.85 -18.73 -5.58
CA LEU A 208 -23.02 -19.13 -4.79
C LEU A 208 -22.79 -20.41 -3.97
N THR A 209 -21.86 -21.28 -4.39
CA THR A 209 -21.46 -22.47 -3.63
C THR A 209 -20.53 -22.17 -2.46
N LEU A 210 -19.88 -21.00 -2.46
CA LEU A 210 -19.03 -20.58 -1.34
C LEU A 210 -19.84 -20.43 -0.05
N SER A 211 -19.15 -20.59 1.08
CA SER A 211 -19.72 -20.27 2.38
C SER A 211 -20.11 -18.79 2.45
N LYS A 212 -21.11 -18.45 3.28
CA LYS A 212 -21.53 -17.06 3.49
C LYS A 212 -20.39 -16.15 3.96
N LEU A 213 -19.43 -16.72 4.70
CA LEU A 213 -18.26 -16.00 5.20
C LEU A 213 -17.30 -15.65 4.06
N GLU A 214 -17.04 -16.58 3.15
CA GLU A 214 -16.19 -16.36 1.97
C GLU A 214 -16.82 -15.37 1.00
N GLN A 215 -18.13 -15.47 0.76
CA GLN A 215 -18.88 -14.49 -0.04
C GLN A 215 -18.76 -13.09 0.56
N ALA A 216 -18.92 -12.95 1.88
CA ALA A 216 -18.74 -11.67 2.58
C ALA A 216 -17.29 -11.17 2.49
N GLY A 217 -16.30 -12.07 2.58
CA GLY A 217 -14.88 -11.74 2.39
C GLY A 217 -14.58 -11.18 1.00
N LEU A 218 -15.13 -11.79 -0.05
CA LEU A 218 -14.97 -11.32 -1.43
C LEU A 218 -15.68 -9.98 -1.67
N LEU A 219 -16.95 -9.85 -1.24
CA LEU A 219 -17.76 -8.67 -1.53
C LEU A 219 -17.44 -7.46 -0.65
N LEU A 220 -17.06 -7.67 0.61
CA LEU A 220 -16.79 -6.59 1.57
C LEU A 220 -15.30 -6.51 1.94
N GLY A 221 -14.65 -7.66 2.14
CA GLY A 221 -13.24 -7.71 2.55
C GLY A 221 -12.28 -7.15 1.51
N ILE A 222 -12.39 -7.56 0.23
CA ILE A 222 -11.50 -7.06 -0.83
C ILE A 222 -11.63 -5.53 -1.02
N PRO A 223 -12.84 -4.94 -1.17
CA PRO A 223 -12.97 -3.49 -1.27
C PRO A 223 -12.48 -2.75 -0.02
N PHE A 224 -12.73 -3.31 1.17
CA PHE A 224 -12.29 -2.71 2.43
C PHE A 224 -10.76 -2.72 2.58
N LEU A 225 -10.11 -3.84 2.27
CA LEU A 225 -8.65 -3.94 2.20
C LEU A 225 -8.06 -2.99 1.15
N SER A 226 -8.70 -2.88 0.00
CA SER A 226 -8.28 -1.93 -1.05
C SER A 226 -8.38 -0.49 -0.57
N ALA A 227 -9.48 -0.12 0.10
CA ALA A 227 -9.67 1.20 0.69
C ALA A 227 -8.63 1.49 1.78
N TYR A 228 -8.27 0.50 2.60
CA TYR A 228 -7.23 0.62 3.60
C TYR A 228 -5.82 0.76 2.99
N ALA A 229 -5.52 0.02 1.92
CA ALA A 229 -4.27 0.17 1.18
C ALA A 229 -4.15 1.59 0.60
N VAL A 230 -5.23 2.10 -0.02
CA VAL A 230 -5.32 3.49 -0.47
C VAL A 230 -5.08 4.46 0.68
N PHE A 231 -5.77 4.29 1.82
CA PHE A 231 -5.56 5.13 3.00
C PHE A 231 -4.09 5.16 3.42
N THR A 232 -3.43 4.00 3.46
CA THR A 232 -2.03 3.90 3.90
C THR A 232 -1.08 4.62 2.95
N PHE A 233 -1.26 4.49 1.63
CA PHE A 233 -0.47 5.25 0.66
C PHE A 233 -0.72 6.77 0.76
N LEU A 234 -1.98 7.19 0.90
CA LEU A 234 -2.30 8.61 1.05
C LEU A 234 -1.75 9.18 2.36
N ALA A 235 -1.79 8.41 3.45
CA ALA A 235 -1.21 8.77 4.74
C ALA A 235 0.31 8.89 4.66
N LEU A 236 0.98 7.98 3.95
CA LEU A 236 2.41 8.06 3.64
C LEU A 236 2.72 9.34 2.86
N GLY A 237 1.97 9.68 1.81
CA GLY A 237 2.16 10.91 1.05
C GLY A 237 1.92 12.18 1.89
N ALA A 238 0.88 12.18 2.72
CA ALA A 238 0.53 13.29 3.60
C ALA A 238 1.61 13.55 4.67
N SER A 239 2.19 12.50 5.26
CA SER A 239 3.25 12.61 6.27
C SER A 239 4.50 13.35 5.76
N ARG A 240 4.73 13.33 4.44
CA ARG A 240 5.91 13.94 3.79
C ARG A 240 5.74 15.41 3.47
N ILE A 241 4.50 15.87 3.37
CA ILE A 241 4.15 17.26 3.07
C ILE A 241 3.76 18.01 4.35
N ALA A 242 3.35 17.28 5.39
CA ALA A 242 2.92 17.86 6.64
C ALA A 242 4.00 18.76 7.28
N PRO A 243 3.59 19.90 7.86
CA PRO A 243 4.50 20.72 8.65
C PRO A 243 4.93 19.96 9.91
N VAL A 244 6.14 20.25 10.40
CA VAL A 244 6.76 19.53 11.53
C VAL A 244 5.96 19.65 12.85
N SER A 245 5.04 20.61 12.92
CA SER A 245 4.16 20.86 14.07
C SER A 245 2.83 20.07 14.05
N GLU A 246 2.44 19.47 12.92
CA GLU A 246 1.16 18.74 12.82
C GLU A 246 1.31 17.27 13.24
N ASN A 247 0.57 16.86 14.28
CA ASN A 247 0.53 15.47 14.72
C ASN A 247 -0.40 14.63 13.84
N HIS A 248 0.20 13.90 12.91
CA HIS A 248 -0.49 12.94 12.05
C HIS A 248 -0.19 11.47 12.44
N SER A 249 0.91 11.22 13.14
CA SER A 249 1.37 9.86 13.49
C SER A 249 0.41 9.12 14.41
N THR A 250 -0.12 9.78 15.44
CA THR A 250 -0.97 9.11 16.45
C THR A 250 -2.21 8.49 15.82
N TRP A 251 -2.93 9.25 15.00
CA TRP A 251 -4.16 8.79 14.36
C TRP A 251 -3.89 7.70 13.32
N LYS A 252 -2.84 7.84 12.51
CA LYS A 252 -2.40 6.80 11.56
C LYS A 252 -2.10 5.49 12.29
N ARG A 253 -1.28 5.52 13.35
CA ARG A 253 -0.91 4.34 14.13
C ARG A 253 -2.11 3.68 14.81
N LEU A 254 -3.08 4.47 15.28
CA LEU A 254 -4.31 3.91 15.82
C LEU A 254 -5.11 3.16 14.75
N ILE A 255 -5.28 3.77 13.57
CA ILE A 255 -5.98 3.13 12.44
C ILE A 255 -5.25 1.84 12.03
N HIS A 256 -3.92 1.88 11.86
CA HIS A 256 -3.14 0.70 11.50
C HIS A 256 -3.24 -0.42 12.56
N LEU A 257 -3.24 -0.05 13.85
CA LEU A 257 -3.38 -1.02 14.94
C LEU A 257 -4.75 -1.68 14.93
N VAL A 258 -5.83 -0.89 14.81
CA VAL A 258 -7.21 -1.40 14.76
C VAL A 258 -7.39 -2.31 13.55
N MET A 259 -6.90 -1.90 12.38
CA MET A 259 -7.05 -2.66 11.15
C MET A 259 -6.29 -3.98 11.18
N LEU A 260 -5.04 -3.99 11.65
CA LEU A 260 -4.26 -5.22 11.80
C LEU A 260 -4.79 -6.11 12.92
N MET A 261 -5.38 -5.55 13.96
CA MET A 261 -6.10 -6.32 14.98
C MET A 261 -7.35 -7.00 14.40
N LEU A 262 -8.15 -6.31 13.59
CA LEU A 262 -9.29 -6.91 12.91
C LEU A 262 -8.86 -8.03 11.96
N LEU A 263 -7.76 -7.84 11.21
CA LEU A 263 -7.20 -8.88 10.35
C LEU A 263 -6.66 -10.06 11.14
N MET A 264 -6.03 -9.81 12.29
CA MET A 264 -5.59 -10.87 13.20
C MET A 264 -6.77 -11.68 13.73
N LEU A 265 -7.86 -11.02 14.15
CA LEU A 265 -9.07 -11.71 14.61
C LEU A 265 -9.73 -12.51 13.48
N ALA A 266 -9.76 -11.96 12.27
CA ALA A 266 -10.27 -12.68 11.10
C ALA A 266 -9.41 -13.90 10.76
N GLY A 267 -8.08 -13.76 10.74
CA GLY A 267 -7.15 -14.88 10.51
C GLY A 267 -7.25 -15.94 11.61
N PHE A 268 -7.40 -15.53 12.87
CA PHE A 268 -7.63 -16.44 13.98
C PHE A 268 -8.94 -17.21 13.82
N ALA A 269 -10.05 -16.53 13.46
CA ALA A 269 -11.34 -17.18 13.22
C ALA A 269 -11.27 -18.17 12.05
N LEU A 270 -10.61 -17.79 10.95
CA LEU A 270 -10.43 -18.65 9.78
C LEU A 270 -9.53 -19.85 10.06
N SER A 271 -8.64 -19.78 11.05
CA SER A 271 -7.82 -20.93 11.49
C SER A 271 -8.66 -22.08 12.08
N PHE A 272 -9.95 -21.86 12.37
CA PHE A 272 -10.89 -22.91 12.78
C PHE A 272 -11.70 -23.48 11.60
N HIS A 273 -11.56 -22.92 10.40
CA HIS A 273 -12.18 -23.44 9.20
C HIS A 273 -11.44 -24.70 8.72
N PRO A 274 -12.15 -25.74 8.21
CA PRO A 274 -11.53 -26.97 7.72
C PRO A 274 -10.62 -26.77 6.50
N ASP A 275 -10.78 -25.66 5.76
CA ASP A 275 -9.94 -25.35 4.60
C ASP A 275 -8.74 -24.48 4.98
N ASN A 276 -7.54 -25.06 4.91
CA ASN A 276 -6.27 -24.40 5.24
C ASN A 276 -5.98 -23.20 4.32
N SER A 277 -6.43 -23.27 3.07
CA SER A 277 -6.23 -22.23 2.06
C SER A 277 -6.86 -20.90 2.50
N ALA A 278 -8.04 -20.93 3.12
CA ALA A 278 -8.78 -19.74 3.54
C ALA A 278 -7.99 -18.88 4.55
N THR A 279 -7.22 -19.50 5.44
CA THR A 279 -6.43 -18.74 6.43
C THR A 279 -5.20 -18.09 5.79
N ILE A 280 -4.56 -18.76 4.83
CA ILE A 280 -3.43 -18.20 4.07
C ILE A 280 -3.87 -16.93 3.32
N TRP A 281 -5.09 -16.93 2.78
CA TRP A 281 -5.69 -15.77 2.12
C TRP A 281 -5.90 -14.56 3.05
N ALA A 282 -6.09 -14.76 4.36
CA ALA A 282 -6.19 -13.66 5.33
C ALA A 282 -4.82 -13.19 5.85
N TYR A 283 -3.87 -14.13 5.98
CA TYR A 283 -2.52 -13.85 6.45
C TYR A 283 -1.68 -13.06 5.43
N PHE A 284 -1.74 -13.43 4.15
CA PHE A 284 -0.90 -12.79 3.13
C PHE A 284 -1.15 -11.26 3.03
N PRO A 285 -2.41 -10.78 2.97
CA PRO A 285 -2.69 -9.35 3.04
C PRO A 285 -2.19 -8.70 4.34
N SER A 286 -2.31 -9.37 5.50
CA SER A 286 -1.86 -8.78 6.78
C SER A 286 -0.34 -8.60 6.82
N ALA A 287 0.42 -9.58 6.33
CA ALA A 287 1.87 -9.51 6.24
C ALA A 287 2.34 -8.40 5.28
N VAL A 288 1.76 -8.35 4.07
CA VAL A 288 2.07 -7.32 3.06
C VAL A 288 1.75 -5.91 3.60
N LEU A 289 0.58 -5.73 4.21
CA LEU A 289 0.20 -4.46 4.81
C LEU A 289 1.09 -4.07 5.98
N THR A 290 1.55 -5.04 6.77
CA THR A 290 2.49 -4.78 7.87
C THR A 290 3.81 -4.24 7.34
N LEU A 291 4.38 -4.85 6.29
CA LEU A 291 5.58 -4.33 5.63
C LEU A 291 5.37 -2.91 5.10
N LEU A 292 4.22 -2.65 4.47
CA LEU A 292 3.87 -1.33 3.92
C LEU A 292 3.74 -0.27 5.02
N VAL A 293 3.10 -0.59 6.16
CA VAL A 293 3.04 0.28 7.35
C VAL A 293 4.44 0.50 7.93
N GLY A 294 5.31 -0.52 7.90
CA GLY A 294 6.71 -0.41 8.28
C GLY A 294 7.44 0.68 7.50
N VAL A 295 7.19 0.79 6.19
CA VAL A 295 7.77 1.85 5.36
C VAL A 295 7.38 3.23 5.87
N ASP A 296 6.11 3.48 6.22
CA ASP A 296 5.65 4.77 6.72
C ASP A 296 6.24 5.06 8.11
N VAL A 297 5.97 4.19 9.07
CA VAL A 297 6.20 4.45 10.50
C VAL A 297 7.71 4.45 10.83
N LEU A 298 8.51 3.56 10.25
CA LEU A 298 9.97 3.50 10.52
C LEU A 298 10.76 4.64 9.87
N THR A 299 10.15 5.40 8.96
CA THR A 299 10.81 6.50 8.25
C THR A 299 10.25 7.87 8.64
N GLU A 300 9.50 7.92 9.75
CA GLU A 300 9.03 9.16 10.38
C GLU A 300 10.18 9.91 11.07
N PRO A 301 10.28 11.24 10.86
CA PRO A 301 11.26 12.06 11.57
C PRO A 301 10.95 12.13 13.07
N MET A 302 11.99 12.28 13.89
CA MET A 302 11.80 12.51 15.33
C MET A 302 11.08 13.85 15.58
N PRO A 303 10.12 13.90 16.53
CA PRO A 303 9.44 15.14 16.87
C PRO A 303 10.43 16.15 17.45
N ARG A 304 10.26 17.41 17.07
CA ARG A 304 11.08 18.53 17.57
C ARG A 304 10.34 19.45 18.53
N PHE A 305 9.01 19.39 18.52
CA PHE A 305 8.17 20.31 19.27
C PHE A 305 7.29 19.55 20.27
N PRO A 306 7.16 20.05 21.51
CA PRO A 306 6.36 19.40 22.55
C PRO A 306 4.86 19.43 22.24
N SER A 307 4.38 20.41 21.45
CA SER A 307 2.97 20.54 21.03
C SER A 307 2.42 19.32 20.30
N VAL A 308 3.29 18.57 19.61
CA VAL A 308 2.92 17.34 18.89
C VAL A 308 2.53 16.22 19.85
N ILE A 309 3.16 16.16 21.03
CA ILE A 309 2.97 15.12 22.04
C ILE A 309 1.97 15.55 23.13
N GLN A 310 1.82 16.87 23.34
CA GLN A 310 0.98 17.46 24.38
C GLN A 310 -0.45 16.92 24.40
N ARG A 311 -1.12 16.84 23.24
CA ARG A 311 -2.50 16.32 23.15
C ARG A 311 -2.64 14.87 23.63
N LEU A 312 -1.62 14.04 23.43
CA LEU A 312 -1.67 12.65 23.86
C LEU A 312 -1.41 12.52 25.37
N GLN A 313 -0.60 13.40 25.94
CA GLN A 313 -0.37 13.44 27.39
C GLN A 313 -1.57 13.97 28.17
N SER A 314 -2.28 14.97 27.65
CA SER A 314 -3.47 15.52 28.30
C SER A 314 -4.64 14.53 28.37
N GLY A 315 -4.63 13.47 27.54
CA GLY A 315 -5.68 12.45 27.48
C GLY A 315 -5.63 11.37 28.58
N GLY A 316 -4.73 11.48 29.55
CA GLY A 316 -4.66 10.56 30.71
C GLY A 316 -4.11 9.16 30.42
N LEU A 317 -3.60 8.91 29.21
CA LEU A 317 -2.96 7.63 28.88
C LEU A 317 -1.65 7.46 29.67
N PRO A 318 -1.39 6.27 30.24
CA PRO A 318 -0.13 6.02 30.93
C PRO A 318 1.05 6.21 29.95
N PRO A 319 2.17 6.82 30.40
CA PRO A 319 3.27 7.22 29.51
C PRO A 319 3.87 6.03 28.75
N ALA A 320 3.88 4.82 29.33
CA ALA A 320 4.33 3.61 28.65
C ALA A 320 3.48 3.25 27.42
N MET A 321 2.15 3.41 27.49
CA MET A 321 1.25 3.11 26.39
C MET A 321 1.20 4.24 25.36
N GLY A 322 1.29 5.50 25.82
CA GLY A 322 1.42 6.66 24.95
C GLY A 322 2.66 6.61 24.06
N ARG A 323 3.76 6.05 24.56
CA ARG A 323 5.03 5.92 23.82
C ARG A 323 4.96 5.06 22.57
N PHE A 324 4.00 4.15 22.41
CA PHE A 324 3.82 3.40 21.15
C PHE A 324 3.16 4.26 20.05
N LEU A 325 2.38 5.26 20.44
CA LEU A 325 1.65 6.13 19.54
C LEU A 325 2.40 7.44 19.27
N TYR A 326 3.49 7.72 19.99
CA TYR A 326 4.30 8.91 19.78
C TYR A 326 4.94 8.95 18.38
N PRO A 327 4.96 10.13 17.74
CA PRO A 327 5.60 10.30 16.44
C PRO A 327 7.08 9.94 16.46
N GLY A 328 7.58 9.45 15.33
CA GLY A 328 9.02 9.24 15.08
C GLY A 328 9.45 7.79 15.05
N TRP A 329 10.55 7.56 14.32
CA TRP A 329 11.07 6.22 14.03
C TRP A 329 11.49 5.43 15.29
N ALA A 330 11.92 6.08 16.38
CA ALA A 330 12.36 5.37 17.58
C ALA A 330 11.20 4.67 18.29
N SER A 331 10.07 5.37 18.44
CA SER A 331 8.81 4.76 18.89
C SER A 331 8.27 3.73 17.88
N ALA A 332 8.45 4.02 16.59
CA ALA A 332 8.01 3.17 15.49
C ALA A 332 8.61 1.75 15.53
N VAL A 333 9.85 1.58 15.97
CA VAL A 333 10.48 0.25 16.07
C VAL A 333 9.66 -0.67 17.00
N ASN A 334 9.30 -0.18 18.19
CA ASN A 334 8.50 -0.97 19.13
C ASN A 334 7.08 -1.22 18.61
N TYR A 335 6.48 -0.20 17.97
CA TYR A 335 5.17 -0.33 17.34
C TYR A 335 5.18 -1.36 16.20
N TYR A 336 6.20 -1.35 15.35
CA TYR A 336 6.35 -2.30 14.25
C TYR A 336 6.59 -3.73 14.76
N ILE A 337 7.40 -3.89 15.82
CA ILE A 337 7.60 -5.20 16.47
C ILE A 337 6.26 -5.74 16.99
N LEU A 338 5.42 -4.90 17.61
CA LEU A 338 4.08 -5.30 18.04
C LEU A 338 3.24 -5.84 16.86
N LEU A 339 3.22 -5.11 15.73
CA LEU A 339 2.50 -5.56 14.53
C LEU A 339 3.08 -6.86 13.94
N GLY A 340 4.41 -7.01 13.97
CA GLY A 340 5.09 -8.24 13.56
C GLY A 340 4.69 -9.43 14.43
N VAL A 341 4.70 -9.26 15.76
CA VAL A 341 4.27 -10.30 16.71
C VAL A 341 2.82 -10.70 16.47
N MET A 342 1.92 -9.74 16.23
CA MET A 342 0.52 -10.04 15.90
C MET A 342 0.40 -10.95 14.67
N ASN A 343 1.20 -10.72 13.62
CA ASN A 343 1.22 -11.58 12.44
C ASN A 343 1.81 -12.97 12.76
N LEU A 344 2.88 -13.03 13.56
CA LEU A 344 3.48 -14.32 13.96
C LEU A 344 2.53 -15.16 14.83
N CYS A 345 1.72 -14.53 15.68
CA CYS A 345 0.69 -15.23 16.46
C CYS A 345 -0.32 -15.98 15.58
N ILE A 346 -0.74 -15.38 14.45
CA ILE A 346 -1.64 -16.05 13.49
C ILE A 346 -0.98 -17.32 12.94
N LEU A 347 0.30 -17.23 12.58
CA LEU A 347 1.05 -18.37 12.04
C LEU A 347 1.31 -19.46 13.07
N LEU A 348 1.56 -19.10 14.33
CA LEU A 348 1.75 -20.08 15.40
C LEU A 348 0.48 -20.90 15.65
N VAL A 349 -0.68 -20.25 15.65
CA VAL A 349 -1.98 -20.93 15.78
C VAL A 349 -2.23 -21.87 14.58
N LEU A 350 -1.85 -21.44 13.38
CA LEU A 350 -1.94 -22.28 12.18
C LEU A 350 -1.06 -23.53 12.27
N TRP A 351 0.18 -23.36 12.72
CA TRP A 351 1.14 -24.45 12.88
C TRP A 351 0.68 -25.50 13.88
N GLU A 352 0.20 -25.07 15.05
CA GLU A 352 -0.32 -25.97 16.08
C GLU A 352 -1.46 -26.84 15.55
N LYS A 353 -2.37 -26.26 14.75
CA LYS A 353 -3.55 -26.96 14.29
C LYS A 353 -3.33 -27.92 13.13
N HIS A 354 -2.48 -27.57 12.17
CA HIS A 354 -2.40 -28.31 10.92
C HIS A 354 -1.19 -29.26 10.85
N SER A 355 -0.27 -29.22 11.82
CA SER A 355 0.81 -30.20 12.04
C SER A 355 1.50 -30.71 10.76
N MET A 356 1.71 -29.82 9.79
CA MET A 356 2.48 -30.09 8.57
C MET A 356 3.94 -29.73 8.83
N HIS A 357 4.87 -30.63 8.47
CA HIS A 357 6.31 -30.41 8.67
C HIS A 357 6.81 -29.12 7.98
N ASP A 358 6.26 -28.80 6.81
CA ASP A 358 6.63 -27.62 5.99
C ASP A 358 6.24 -26.26 6.62
N PHE A 359 5.35 -26.23 7.62
CA PHE A 359 4.90 -24.96 8.22
C PHE A 359 5.98 -24.29 9.08
N GLY A 360 6.95 -25.06 9.59
CA GLY A 360 8.07 -24.53 10.37
C GLY A 360 8.93 -23.57 9.54
N GLU A 361 9.30 -23.98 8.34
CA GLU A 361 10.05 -23.16 7.38
C GLU A 361 9.29 -21.89 7.00
N PHE A 362 7.97 -22.01 6.78
CA PHE A 362 7.13 -20.87 6.44
C PHE A 362 7.12 -19.81 7.56
N ILE A 363 7.01 -20.21 8.84
CA ILE A 363 7.09 -19.30 9.98
C ILE A 363 8.44 -18.60 10.04
N VAL A 364 9.52 -19.35 9.86
CA VAL A 364 10.89 -18.81 9.87
C VAL A 364 11.08 -17.81 8.74
N MET A 365 10.67 -18.15 7.52
CA MET A 365 10.74 -17.28 6.35
C MET A 365 9.95 -15.99 6.57
N MET A 366 8.71 -16.07 7.05
CA MET A 366 7.89 -14.88 7.32
C MET A 366 8.48 -14.00 8.42
N SER A 367 9.07 -14.61 9.45
CA SER A 367 9.78 -13.87 10.51
C SER A 367 10.97 -13.09 9.95
N ILE A 368 11.75 -13.70 9.05
CA ILE A 368 12.87 -13.05 8.37
C ILE A 368 12.37 -11.90 7.48
N VAL A 369 11.30 -12.11 6.71
CA VAL A 369 10.69 -11.09 5.85
C VAL A 369 10.22 -9.88 6.66
N LEU A 370 9.53 -10.09 7.80
CA LEU A 370 9.11 -9.00 8.68
C LEU A 370 10.32 -8.30 9.33
N ALA A 371 11.34 -9.05 9.77
CA ALA A 371 12.56 -8.47 10.33
C ALA A 371 13.33 -7.61 9.30
N SER A 372 13.19 -7.89 8.00
CA SER A 372 13.88 -7.16 6.93
C SER A 372 13.60 -5.66 6.95
N ALA A 373 12.38 -5.23 7.32
CA ALA A 373 11.99 -3.83 7.35
C ALA A 373 12.76 -2.99 8.40
N LEU A 374 13.36 -3.64 9.40
CA LEU A 374 14.13 -3.00 10.48
C LEU A 374 15.59 -2.75 10.09
N VAL A 375 16.13 -3.45 9.09
CA VAL A 375 17.55 -3.34 8.69
C VAL A 375 17.95 -1.89 8.34
N PRO A 376 17.15 -1.12 7.57
CA PRO A 376 17.53 0.25 7.22
C PRO A 376 17.47 1.25 8.39
N VAL A 377 16.86 0.87 9.51
CA VAL A 377 16.88 1.69 10.73
C VAL A 377 18.29 1.69 11.34
N ALA A 378 18.98 0.55 11.27
CA ALA A 378 20.34 0.38 11.77
C ALA A 378 21.41 0.93 10.80
N ILE A 379 21.17 0.82 9.49
CA ILE A 379 22.11 1.30 8.45
C ILE A 379 21.73 2.70 7.98
N ARG A 380 22.49 3.73 8.37
CA ARG A 380 22.27 5.13 7.94
C ARG A 380 23.29 5.60 6.90
N LEU A 381 23.00 5.36 5.62
CA LEU A 381 23.75 5.89 4.48
C LEU A 381 23.43 7.39 4.24
N ASN A 382 22.16 7.78 4.37
CA ASN A 382 21.72 9.17 4.22
C ASN A 382 21.01 9.66 5.50
N LYS A 383 21.61 10.64 6.18
CA LYS A 383 21.07 11.21 7.43
C LYS A 383 19.94 12.23 7.22
N THR A 384 19.78 12.76 6.00
CA THR A 384 18.86 13.88 5.74
C THR A 384 17.44 13.43 5.42
N ASN A 385 17.29 12.34 4.66
CA ASN A 385 15.99 11.79 4.27
C ASN A 385 15.93 10.31 4.64
N LEU A 386 15.25 10.02 5.77
CA LEU A 386 15.11 8.67 6.32
C LEU A 386 14.41 7.72 5.35
N PHE A 387 13.42 8.20 4.58
CA PHE A 387 12.72 7.39 3.58
C PHE A 387 13.63 7.04 2.41
N ALA A 388 14.40 8.03 1.92
CA ALA A 388 15.38 7.75 0.87
C ALA A 388 16.45 6.75 1.34
N ASN A 389 16.92 6.88 2.58
CA ASN A 389 17.82 5.92 3.19
C ASN A 389 17.20 4.51 3.23
N TRP A 390 15.96 4.41 3.71
CA TRP A 390 15.24 3.15 3.82
C TRP A 390 15.13 2.44 2.48
N CYS A 391 14.70 3.16 1.43
CA CYS A 391 14.63 2.59 0.09
C CYS A 391 16.01 2.21 -0.46
N VAL A 392 17.01 3.08 -0.36
CA VAL A 392 18.36 2.80 -0.91
C VAL A 392 18.98 1.57 -0.27
N VAL A 393 18.84 1.39 1.05
CA VAL A 393 19.34 0.19 1.74
C VAL A 393 18.67 -1.06 1.21
N HIS A 394 17.33 -1.08 1.09
CA HIS A 394 16.62 -2.24 0.54
C HIS A 394 16.98 -2.51 -0.93
N ILE A 395 17.20 -1.48 -1.74
CA ILE A 395 17.63 -1.62 -3.13
C ILE A 395 19.00 -2.27 -3.19
N VAL A 396 19.96 -1.78 -2.42
CA VAL A 396 21.33 -2.31 -2.39
C VAL A 396 21.31 -3.76 -1.90
N LEU A 397 20.59 -4.07 -0.82
CA LEU A 397 20.47 -5.44 -0.30
C LEU A 397 19.75 -6.37 -1.29
N GLY A 398 18.72 -5.88 -1.98
CA GLY A 398 18.03 -6.64 -3.02
C GLY A 398 18.93 -6.94 -4.22
N VAL A 399 19.70 -5.96 -4.71
CA VAL A 399 20.67 -6.15 -5.80
C VAL A 399 21.76 -7.15 -5.38
N ILE A 400 22.28 -7.04 -4.16
CA ILE A 400 23.25 -8.02 -3.63
C ILE A 400 22.61 -9.41 -3.57
N GLY A 401 21.37 -9.53 -3.09
CA GLY A 401 20.64 -10.80 -3.05
C GLY A 401 20.45 -11.42 -4.44
N ILE A 402 20.06 -10.61 -5.44
CA ILE A 402 19.93 -11.06 -6.83
C ILE A 402 21.30 -11.50 -7.39
N LEU A 403 22.36 -10.72 -7.17
CA LEU A 403 23.70 -11.10 -7.62
C LEU A 403 24.19 -12.40 -6.97
N LEU A 404 23.88 -12.62 -5.68
CA LEU A 404 24.19 -13.87 -4.99
C LEU A 404 23.43 -15.06 -5.60
N THR A 405 22.12 -14.91 -5.86
CA THR A 405 21.34 -15.97 -6.54
C THR A 405 21.86 -16.27 -7.94
N MET A 406 22.22 -15.25 -8.72
CA MET A 406 22.82 -15.41 -10.05
C MET A 406 24.18 -16.12 -9.97
N PHE A 407 25.10 -15.63 -9.13
CA PHE A 407 26.44 -16.19 -8.98
C PHE A 407 26.42 -17.64 -8.49
N ARG A 408 25.47 -17.98 -7.61
CA ARG A 408 25.21 -19.36 -7.20
C ARG A 408 24.75 -20.22 -8.37
N GLY A 409 23.79 -19.76 -9.16
CA GLY A 409 23.32 -20.46 -10.35
C GLY A 409 24.45 -20.76 -11.36
N LEU A 410 25.42 -19.85 -11.47
CA LEU A 410 26.62 -20.02 -12.31
C LEU A 410 27.65 -20.98 -11.71
N SER A 411 27.94 -20.88 -10.41
CA SER A 411 29.04 -21.62 -9.76
C SER A 411 28.70 -23.06 -9.37
N ARG A 412 27.40 -23.42 -9.30
CA ARG A 412 26.89 -24.72 -8.78
C ARG A 412 27.39 -25.09 -7.37
N ALA A 413 28.03 -24.16 -6.66
CA ALA A 413 28.50 -24.35 -5.30
C ALA A 413 27.38 -23.98 -4.32
N GLY A 414 26.85 -24.98 -3.59
CA GLY A 414 25.78 -24.78 -2.61
C GLY A 414 26.19 -23.87 -1.45
N GLU A 415 27.49 -23.88 -1.09
CA GLU A 415 28.06 -23.11 0.02
C GLU A 415 27.97 -21.58 -0.15
N VAL A 416 27.86 -21.11 -1.39
CA VAL A 416 27.74 -19.68 -1.71
C VAL A 416 26.45 -19.08 -1.09
N GLY A 417 25.43 -19.89 -0.87
CA GLY A 417 24.17 -19.46 -0.23
C GLY A 417 24.39 -18.92 1.20
N PHE A 418 25.37 -19.45 1.94
CA PHE A 418 25.69 -19.00 3.29
C PHE A 418 26.23 -17.57 3.34
N LEU A 419 26.76 -17.03 2.24
CA LEU A 419 27.17 -15.62 2.17
C LEU A 419 25.98 -14.66 2.27
N GLY A 420 24.76 -15.13 1.97
CA GLY A 420 23.53 -14.34 2.07
C GLY A 420 23.03 -14.14 3.50
N VAL A 421 23.47 -14.96 4.46
CA VAL A 421 22.88 -15.06 5.81
C VAL A 421 22.99 -13.75 6.64
N PHE A 422 23.94 -12.87 6.31
CA PHE A 422 24.21 -11.67 7.11
C PHE A 422 23.06 -10.68 7.21
N THR A 423 22.16 -10.62 6.22
CA THR A 423 20.98 -9.76 6.28
C THR A 423 19.71 -10.55 5.98
N PRO A 424 18.58 -10.22 6.62
CA PRO A 424 17.30 -10.87 6.35
C PRO A 424 16.95 -10.90 4.85
N VAL A 425 17.21 -9.80 4.13
CA VAL A 425 16.92 -9.69 2.69
C VAL A 425 17.79 -10.64 1.87
N THR A 426 19.12 -10.56 2.04
CA THR A 426 20.06 -11.40 1.28
C THR A 426 19.95 -12.87 1.65
N GLY A 427 19.54 -13.20 2.87
CA GLY A 427 19.36 -14.57 3.33
C GLY A 427 18.12 -15.23 2.71
N VAL A 428 17.02 -14.48 2.55
CA VAL A 428 15.84 -14.96 1.80
C VAL A 428 16.21 -15.24 0.34
N PHE A 429 16.96 -14.35 -0.31
CA PHE A 429 17.46 -14.63 -1.66
C PHE A 429 18.42 -15.83 -1.68
N GLY A 430 19.28 -15.97 -0.66
CA GLY A 430 20.22 -17.09 -0.54
C GLY A 430 19.55 -18.45 -0.37
N SER A 431 18.40 -18.50 0.32
CA SER A 431 17.62 -19.73 0.52
C SER A 431 16.87 -20.17 -0.74
N MET A 432 16.43 -19.21 -1.58
CA MET A 432 15.70 -19.52 -2.81
C MET A 432 16.47 -20.52 -3.70
N ASN A 433 15.75 -21.56 -4.16
CA ASN A 433 16.25 -22.63 -5.03
C ASN A 433 17.35 -23.52 -4.38
N ASN A 434 17.40 -23.71 -3.04
CA ASN A 434 18.40 -24.56 -2.37
C ASN A 434 17.87 -25.83 -1.68
N TYR A 435 17.26 -26.75 -2.43
CA TYR A 435 16.62 -27.96 -1.90
C TYR A 435 17.44 -28.84 -0.92
N GLN A 436 18.79 -28.72 -0.85
CA GLN A 436 19.61 -29.55 0.05
C GLN A 436 20.05 -28.86 1.34
N HIS A 437 20.12 -27.51 1.39
CA HIS A 437 20.60 -26.77 2.57
C HIS A 437 19.71 -25.55 2.88
N GLU A 438 18.46 -25.56 2.43
CA GLU A 438 17.51 -24.47 2.62
C GLU A 438 17.26 -24.20 4.11
N ASP A 439 17.00 -25.25 4.89
CA ASP A 439 16.70 -25.16 6.32
C ASP A 439 17.85 -24.55 7.12
N GLU A 440 19.08 -24.97 6.84
CA GLU A 440 20.27 -24.47 7.53
C GLU A 440 20.49 -22.98 7.24
N ILE A 441 20.30 -22.56 6.00
CA ILE A 441 20.43 -21.15 5.58
C ILE A 441 19.31 -20.31 6.20
N LEU A 442 18.07 -20.80 6.22
CA LEU A 442 16.93 -20.12 6.82
C LEU A 442 17.11 -19.96 8.33
N LEU A 443 17.52 -21.03 9.04
CA LEU A 443 17.78 -20.98 10.48
C LEU A 443 18.92 -20.01 10.83
N ALA A 444 20.01 -20.05 10.07
CA ALA A 444 21.12 -19.12 10.26
C ALA A 444 20.67 -17.68 9.98
N THR A 445 19.93 -17.44 8.90
CA THR A 445 19.39 -16.11 8.55
C THR A 445 18.45 -15.59 9.63
N PHE A 446 17.62 -16.46 10.21
CA PHE A 446 16.76 -16.11 11.33
C PHE A 446 17.55 -15.66 12.56
N ALA A 447 18.63 -16.37 12.93
CA ALA A 447 19.51 -15.98 14.03
C ALA A 447 20.13 -14.59 13.79
N PHE A 448 20.64 -14.31 12.58
CA PHE A 448 21.15 -12.98 12.23
C PHE A 448 20.04 -11.91 12.22
N SER A 449 18.83 -12.27 11.81
CA SER A 449 17.67 -11.36 11.83
C SER A 449 17.32 -10.91 13.25
N LEU A 450 17.46 -11.80 14.25
CA LEU A 450 17.31 -11.45 15.66
C LEU A 450 18.39 -10.46 16.13
N CYS A 451 19.63 -10.59 15.65
CA CYS A 451 20.69 -9.62 15.94
C CYS A 451 20.37 -8.23 15.36
N TRP A 452 19.83 -8.17 14.14
CA TRP A 452 19.38 -6.91 13.54
C TRP A 452 18.21 -6.27 14.31
N LEU A 453 17.25 -7.08 14.73
CA LEU A 453 16.14 -6.61 15.57
C LEU A 453 16.65 -6.07 16.91
N ALA A 454 17.55 -6.79 17.59
CA ALA A 454 18.16 -6.33 18.83
C ALA A 454 18.90 -5.00 18.65
N THR A 455 19.65 -4.87 17.55
CA THR A 455 20.36 -3.62 17.21
C THR A 455 19.38 -2.46 16.99
N ALA A 456 18.28 -2.68 16.26
CA ALA A 456 17.24 -1.68 16.05
C ALA A 456 16.60 -1.24 17.38
N VAL A 457 16.32 -2.17 18.29
CA VAL A 457 15.77 -1.87 19.62
C VAL A 457 16.75 -1.07 20.47
N VAL A 458 18.03 -1.40 20.47
CA VAL A 458 19.07 -0.64 21.22
C VAL A 458 19.17 0.79 20.70
N LEU A 459 19.18 0.99 19.38
CA LEU A 459 19.20 2.31 18.77
C LEU A 459 17.92 3.11 19.09
N ALA A 460 16.76 2.48 19.02
CA ALA A 460 15.48 3.09 19.39
C ALA A 460 15.46 3.51 20.86
N ARG A 461 15.99 2.68 21.77
CA ARG A 461 16.09 3.02 23.20
C ARG A 461 17.00 4.22 23.46
N LYS A 462 18.15 4.30 22.78
CA LYS A 462 19.06 5.45 22.91
C LYS A 462 18.37 6.76 22.51
N GLU A 463 17.58 6.73 21.45
CA GLU A 463 16.90 7.92 20.90
C GLU A 463 15.58 8.22 21.63
N SER A 464 15.04 7.25 22.36
CA SER A 464 13.84 7.45 23.18
C SER A 464 14.03 8.43 24.34
N ALA A 465 15.28 8.76 24.71
CA ALA A 465 15.59 9.79 25.70
C ALA A 465 15.04 11.17 25.29
N VAL A 466 14.95 11.44 23.98
CA VAL A 466 14.35 12.68 23.45
C VAL A 466 12.87 12.81 23.81
N TYR A 467 12.15 11.70 23.94
CA TYR A 467 10.75 11.77 24.38
C TYR A 467 10.65 12.25 25.82
N GLN A 468 11.58 11.91 26.71
CA GLN A 468 11.52 12.34 28.11
C GLN A 468 11.61 13.87 28.23
N SER A 469 12.50 14.53 27.48
CA SER A 469 12.59 15.99 27.48
C SER A 469 11.33 16.64 26.92
N LEU A 470 10.79 16.12 25.82
CA LEU A 470 9.56 16.64 25.21
C LEU A 470 8.33 16.41 26.11
N GLU A 471 8.28 15.28 26.81
CA GLU A 471 7.24 14.97 27.80
C GLU A 471 7.27 15.97 28.96
N THR A 472 8.46 16.39 29.43
CA THR A 472 8.58 17.40 30.48
C THR A 472 8.15 18.78 30.00
N GLU A 473 8.57 19.20 28.81
CA GLU A 473 8.18 20.49 28.22
C GLU A 473 6.68 20.55 27.92
N ALA A 474 6.09 19.47 27.41
CA ALA A 474 4.67 19.40 27.12
C ALA A 474 3.81 19.52 28.40
N ARG A 475 4.27 18.94 29.52
CA ARG A 475 3.60 19.10 30.83
C ARG A 475 3.60 20.54 31.30
N LEU A 476 4.73 21.25 31.13
CA LEU A 476 4.83 22.67 31.47
C LEU A 476 3.85 23.52 30.65
N LEU A 477 3.66 23.20 29.36
CA LEU A 477 2.69 23.88 28.50
C LEU A 477 1.22 23.56 28.84
N SER A 478 0.95 22.40 29.43
CA SER A 478 -0.40 22.00 29.86
C SER A 478 -0.77 22.44 31.27
N ALA A 479 0.20 22.90 32.08
CA ALA A 479 -0.08 23.40 33.40
C ALA A 479 -0.92 24.70 33.30
N PRO A 480 -2.00 24.84 34.08
CA PRO A 480 -2.79 26.07 34.09
C PRO A 480 -1.86 27.24 34.46
N ASN A 481 -1.89 28.31 33.67
CA ASN A 481 -1.05 29.47 33.88
C ASN A 481 -1.50 30.16 35.19
N PRO A 482 -0.69 30.15 36.27
CA PRO A 482 -1.10 30.72 37.56
C PRO A 482 -1.30 32.24 37.51
N ALA A 483 -0.89 32.91 36.42
CA ALA A 483 -1.05 34.34 36.20
C ALA A 483 -2.35 34.74 35.45
N ALA A 484 -3.21 33.79 35.06
CA ALA A 484 -4.47 34.09 34.37
C ALA A 484 -5.70 34.15 35.31
N GLU A 485 -5.50 33.88 36.61
CA GLU A 485 -6.55 33.91 37.64
C GLU A 485 -6.38 35.06 38.65
N SER A 486 -5.48 36.02 38.40
CA SER A 486 -5.30 37.23 39.24
C SER A 486 -5.88 38.47 38.60
#